data_AF-A0A5C8SK35-F1
#
_entry.id   AF-A0A5C8SK35-F1
#
_cell.length_a   1.000
_cell.length_b   1.000
_cell.length_c   1.000
_cell.angle_alpha   90.00
_cell.angle_beta   90.00
_cell.angle_gamma   90.00
#
_symmetry.space_group_name_H-M   'P 1'
#
loop_
_entity.id
_entity.type
_entity.pdbx_description
1 polymer ?
#
loop_
_entity_poly.entity_id
_entity_poly.type
_entity_poly.pdbx_seq_one_letter_code
_entity_poly.pdbx_strand_id
1 'polypeptide(L)'
;MFLSLPTADVDPDDLVFDDDETYAPGADLHPVAKAAADARSAAARNREYRQRVADRTTLDMVLVDAMVSQQMHVRDEIRIKTGVTRPPAPEIYLGQVMRLAFRELLSRGWERQKAADALTSRLGPKQPHLPPL
;
A
#
# COMPACT_ATOMS: atom_id res chain seq x y z
N MET A 1 -9.94 39.93 -49.05
CA MET A 1 -11.05 39.99 -48.08
C MET A 1 -10.44 39.93 -46.69
N PHE A 2 -10.39 41.06 -45.99
CA PHE A 2 -10.00 41.15 -44.58
C PHE A 2 -11.24 41.54 -43.80
N LEU A 3 -11.70 40.68 -42.89
CA LEU A 3 -12.78 40.99 -41.95
C LEU A 3 -12.15 41.72 -40.76
N SER A 4 -12.38 43.03 -40.69
CA SER A 4 -12.00 43.84 -39.54
C SER A 4 -12.99 43.54 -38.41
N LEU A 5 -12.50 42.96 -37.32
CA LEU A 5 -13.28 42.81 -36.07
C LEU A 5 -13.58 44.22 -35.52
N PRO A 6 -14.83 44.53 -35.13
CA PRO A 6 -15.10 45.73 -34.37
C PRO A 6 -14.55 45.54 -32.96
N THR A 7 -13.55 46.34 -32.59
CA THR A 7 -13.19 46.61 -31.19
C THR A 7 -14.38 47.34 -30.56
N ALA A 8 -15.29 46.59 -29.95
CA ALA A 8 -16.24 47.15 -29.02
C ALA A 8 -15.51 47.40 -27.70
N ASP A 9 -15.23 48.66 -27.41
CA ASP A 9 -14.90 49.11 -26.05
C ASP A 9 -16.12 48.76 -25.18
N VAL A 10 -15.96 47.77 -24.30
CA VAL A 10 -16.97 47.43 -23.30
C VAL A 10 -16.84 48.46 -22.19
N ASP A 11 -17.87 49.29 -22.04
CA ASP A 11 -17.96 50.33 -21.02
C ASP A 11 -17.95 49.67 -19.63
N PRO A 12 -17.00 50.00 -18.72
CA PRO A 12 -16.92 49.37 -17.40
C PRO A 12 -18.16 49.62 -16.53
N ASP A 13 -18.99 50.60 -16.89
CA ASP A 13 -20.25 50.92 -16.20
C ASP A 13 -21.42 50.00 -16.62
N ASP A 14 -21.26 49.14 -17.64
CA ASP A 14 -22.27 48.13 -18.06
C ASP A 14 -22.01 46.74 -17.42
N LEU A 15 -21.05 46.66 -16.50
CA LEU A 15 -20.85 45.50 -15.62
C LEU A 15 -21.64 45.66 -14.32
N VAL A 16 -22.94 45.88 -14.44
CA VAL A 16 -23.85 45.80 -13.30
C VAL A 16 -24.15 44.32 -13.07
N PHE A 17 -23.33 43.68 -12.25
CA PHE A 17 -23.70 42.43 -11.62
C PHE A 17 -24.81 42.76 -10.62
N ASP A 18 -26.05 42.43 -10.95
CA ASP A 18 -27.18 42.45 -10.01
C ASP A 18 -26.84 41.52 -8.84
N ASP A 19 -26.39 42.11 -7.75
CA ASP A 19 -25.80 41.45 -6.58
C ASP A 19 -26.83 41.30 -5.44
N ASP A 20 -28.10 41.09 -5.77
CA ASP A 20 -29.14 40.78 -4.78
C ASP A 20 -29.87 39.49 -5.18
N GLU A 21 -29.73 38.47 -4.34
CA GLU A 21 -30.29 37.11 -4.45
C GLU A 21 -29.47 36.04 -5.19
N THR A 22 -28.13 36.05 -5.06
CA THR A 22 -27.41 34.76 -5.08
C THR A 22 -27.35 34.21 -3.66
N TYR A 23 -28.39 33.44 -3.29
CA TYR A 23 -28.39 32.60 -2.10
C TYR A 23 -27.12 31.74 -2.10
N ALA A 24 -26.09 32.11 -1.32
CA ALA A 24 -24.90 31.29 -1.14
C ALA A 24 -25.27 30.10 -0.24
N PRO A 25 -25.48 28.89 -0.78
CA PRO A 25 -25.67 27.72 0.06
C PRO A 25 -24.31 27.41 0.69
N GLY A 26 -24.28 27.23 2.01
CA GLY A 26 -23.03 27.21 2.77
C GLY A 26 -21.95 26.30 2.19
N ALA A 27 -20.73 26.82 2.05
CA ALA A 27 -19.46 26.10 1.88
C ALA A 27 -19.45 24.87 0.91
N ASP A 28 -20.34 24.80 -0.07
CA ASP A 28 -20.34 23.73 -1.06
C ASP A 28 -19.35 24.10 -2.18
N LEU A 29 -18.19 23.45 -2.16
CA LEU A 29 -17.14 23.55 -3.18
C LEU A 29 -17.74 23.47 -4.60
N HIS A 30 -17.38 24.42 -5.47
CA HIS A 30 -17.72 24.40 -6.90
C HIS A 30 -17.47 22.98 -7.49
N PRO A 31 -18.36 22.43 -8.33
CA PRO A 31 -18.29 21.03 -8.76
C PRO A 31 -16.93 20.61 -9.32
N VAL A 32 -16.23 21.53 -10.01
CA VAL A 32 -14.87 21.33 -10.52
C VAL A 32 -13.84 21.19 -9.38
N ALA A 33 -13.96 21.99 -8.32
CA ALA A 33 -13.09 21.92 -7.15
C ALA A 33 -13.32 20.62 -6.35
N LYS A 34 -14.58 20.17 -6.24
CA LYS A 34 -14.94 18.86 -5.67
C LYS A 34 -14.35 17.70 -6.48
N ALA A 35 -14.53 17.70 -7.80
CA ALA A 35 -13.96 16.68 -8.68
C ALA A 35 -12.42 16.63 -8.61
N ALA A 36 -11.76 17.79 -8.52
CA ALA A 36 -10.31 17.86 -8.34
C ALA A 36 -9.86 17.32 -6.97
N ALA A 37 -10.60 17.61 -5.90
CA ALA A 37 -10.32 17.07 -4.57
C ALA A 37 -10.52 15.54 -4.52
N ASP A 38 -11.57 15.04 -5.14
CA ASP A 38 -11.86 13.60 -5.25
C ASP A 38 -10.78 12.88 -6.04
N ALA A 39 -10.31 13.47 -7.15
CA ALA A 39 -9.21 12.93 -7.94
C ALA A 39 -7.89 12.86 -7.15
N ARG A 40 -7.57 13.90 -6.36
CA ARG A 40 -6.40 13.90 -5.47
C ARG A 40 -6.52 12.84 -4.38
N SER A 41 -7.69 12.71 -3.76
CA SER A 41 -7.98 11.68 -2.75
C SER A 41 -7.87 10.26 -3.33
N ALA A 42 -8.43 10.03 -4.52
CA ALA A 42 -8.31 8.76 -5.23
C ALA A 42 -6.85 8.45 -5.59
N ALA A 43 -6.08 9.44 -6.04
CA ALA A 43 -4.65 9.27 -6.33
C ALA A 43 -3.84 8.93 -5.07
N ALA A 44 -4.14 9.57 -3.93
CA ALA A 44 -3.51 9.27 -2.64
C ALA A 44 -3.79 7.82 -2.20
N ARG A 45 -5.07 7.40 -2.23
CA ARG A 45 -5.48 6.02 -1.94
C ARG A 45 -4.81 4.99 -2.86
N ASN A 46 -4.65 5.32 -4.14
CA ASN A 46 -3.97 4.45 -5.10
C ASN A 46 -2.47 4.31 -4.80
N ARG A 47 -1.78 5.38 -4.40
CA ARG A 47 -0.36 5.31 -4.00
C ARG A 47 -0.20 4.44 -2.76
N GLU A 48 -1.05 4.67 -1.75
CA GLU A 48 -1.07 3.86 -0.54
C GLU A 48 -1.34 2.39 -0.83
N TYR A 49 -2.32 2.08 -1.70
CA TYR A 49 -2.62 0.72 -2.11
C TYR A 49 -1.41 0.04 -2.76
N ARG A 50 -0.75 0.72 -3.72
CA ARG A 50 0.46 0.18 -4.38
C ARG A 50 1.58 -0.09 -3.38
N GLN A 51 1.76 0.80 -2.40
CA GLN A 51 2.75 0.62 -1.35
C GLN A 51 2.42 -0.60 -0.47
N ARG A 52 1.16 -0.77 -0.05
CA ARG A 52 0.73 -1.94 0.71
C ARG A 52 0.93 -3.25 -0.07
N VAL A 53 0.68 -3.23 -1.38
CA VAL A 53 0.93 -4.39 -2.25
C VAL A 53 2.42 -4.70 -2.33
N ALA A 54 3.28 -3.69 -2.52
CA ALA A 54 4.72 -3.86 -2.57
C ALA A 54 5.31 -4.41 -1.24
N ASP A 55 4.82 -3.88 -0.11
CA ASP A 55 5.18 -4.38 1.22
C ASP A 55 4.78 -5.84 1.39
N ARG A 56 3.57 -6.22 0.93
CA ARG A 56 3.09 -7.60 0.98
C ARG A 56 3.92 -8.54 0.10
N THR A 57 4.26 -8.14 -1.12
CA THR A 57 5.11 -8.97 -1.99
C THR A 57 6.50 -9.16 -1.40
N THR A 58 7.05 -8.13 -0.74
CA THR A 58 8.33 -8.22 -0.05
C THR A 58 8.26 -9.20 1.11
N LEU A 59 7.20 -9.13 1.92
CA LEU A 59 6.97 -10.03 3.05
C LEU A 59 6.84 -11.48 2.59
N ASP A 60 6.00 -11.75 1.58
CA ASP A 60 5.77 -13.10 1.06
C ASP A 60 7.07 -13.69 0.48
N MET A 61 7.88 -12.90 -0.23
CA MET A 61 9.19 -13.33 -0.74
C MET A 61 10.17 -13.68 0.39
N VAL A 62 10.28 -12.83 1.41
CA VAL A 62 11.17 -13.06 2.56
C VAL A 62 10.74 -14.31 3.34
N LEU A 63 9.44 -14.55 3.49
CA LEU A 63 8.92 -15.75 4.14
C LEU A 63 9.29 -17.02 3.37
N VAL A 64 9.13 -17.02 2.04
CA VAL A 64 9.49 -18.17 1.20
C VAL A 64 10.99 -18.44 1.29
N ASP A 65 11.83 -17.41 1.21
CA ASP A 65 13.28 -17.55 1.32
C ASP A 65 13.72 -18.09 2.69
N ALA A 66 13.10 -17.60 3.77
CA ALA A 66 13.33 -18.09 5.12
C ALA A 66 12.94 -19.57 5.29
N MET A 67 11.81 -20.00 4.68
CA MET A 67 11.38 -21.40 4.69
C MET A 67 12.37 -22.30 3.94
N VAL A 68 12.81 -21.89 2.75
CA VAL A 68 13.77 -22.65 1.95
C VAL A 68 15.12 -22.74 2.68
N SER A 69 15.59 -21.63 3.23
CA SER A 69 16.84 -21.57 4.00
C SER A 69 16.81 -22.51 5.20
N GLN A 70 15.71 -22.54 5.94
CA GLN A 70 15.54 -23.48 7.05
C GLN A 70 15.58 -24.93 6.58
N GLN A 71 14.84 -25.26 5.51
CA GLN A 71 14.81 -26.62 4.99
C GLN A 71 16.19 -27.08 4.52
N MET A 72 16.95 -26.20 3.86
CA MET A 72 18.32 -26.49 3.44
C MET A 72 19.22 -26.77 4.65
N HIS A 73 19.15 -25.93 5.69
CA HIS A 73 19.94 -26.15 6.92
C HIS A 73 19.66 -27.51 7.55
N VAL A 74 18.39 -27.91 7.67
CA VAL A 74 18.03 -29.20 8.26
C VAL A 74 18.47 -30.36 7.36
N ARG A 75 18.33 -30.23 6.04
CA ARG A 75 18.81 -31.24 5.10
C ARG A 75 20.32 -31.41 5.14
N ASP A 76 21.05 -30.32 5.28
CA ASP A 76 22.51 -30.34 5.40
C ASP A 76 22.94 -31.05 6.68
N GLU A 77 22.29 -30.75 7.82
CA GLU A 77 22.53 -31.48 9.06
C GLU A 77 22.26 -32.97 8.93
N ILE A 78 21.14 -33.36 8.31
CA ILE A 78 20.80 -34.78 8.12
C ILE A 78 21.84 -35.44 7.21
N ARG A 79 22.24 -34.78 6.12
CA ARG A 79 23.26 -35.30 5.19
C ARG A 79 24.60 -35.52 5.90
N ILE A 80 25.03 -34.57 6.74
CA ILE A 80 26.27 -34.69 7.52
C ILE A 80 26.18 -35.85 8.52
N LYS A 81 25.02 -36.01 9.20
CA LYS A 81 24.83 -37.04 10.23
C LYS A 81 24.64 -38.45 9.66
N THR A 82 23.96 -38.59 8.52
CA THR A 82 23.47 -39.88 8.00
C THR A 82 24.14 -40.32 6.71
N GLY A 83 24.85 -39.43 6.00
CA GLY A 83 25.42 -39.69 4.68
C GLY A 83 24.39 -39.80 3.55
N VAL A 84 23.08 -39.66 3.84
CA VAL A 84 22.03 -39.72 2.83
C VAL A 84 22.07 -38.47 1.96
N THR A 85 22.17 -38.66 0.64
CA THR A 85 22.36 -37.57 -0.33
C THR A 85 21.09 -36.77 -0.58
N ARG A 86 19.91 -37.39 -0.43
CA ARG A 86 18.60 -36.75 -0.59
C ARG A 86 17.65 -37.15 0.54
N PRO A 87 17.81 -36.55 1.73
CA PRO A 87 16.85 -36.75 2.81
C PRO A 87 15.47 -36.19 2.41
N PRO A 88 14.37 -36.76 2.97
CA PRO A 88 13.03 -36.25 2.74
C PRO A 88 12.91 -34.77 3.14
N ALA A 89 11.86 -34.08 2.66
CA ALA A 89 11.61 -32.70 3.04
C ALA A 89 11.41 -32.60 4.56
N PRO A 90 12.23 -31.82 5.27
CA PRO A 90 12.12 -31.70 6.72
C PRO A 90 10.90 -30.87 7.10
N GLU A 91 10.43 -31.08 8.32
CA GLU A 91 9.37 -30.25 8.92
C GLU A 91 9.81 -28.79 9.02
N ILE A 92 8.86 -27.88 8.77
CA ILE A 92 9.10 -26.44 8.83
C ILE A 92 8.74 -25.95 10.24
N TYR A 93 9.74 -25.56 11.02
CA TYR A 93 9.50 -24.93 12.32
C TYR A 93 9.27 -23.42 12.15
N LEU A 94 8.00 -23.01 12.27
CA LEU A 94 7.57 -21.62 12.08
C LEU A 94 8.37 -20.60 12.91
N GLY A 95 8.76 -20.95 14.13
CA GLY A 95 9.55 -20.06 14.99
C GLY A 95 10.92 -19.70 14.41
N GLN A 96 11.58 -20.63 13.69
CA GLN A 96 12.85 -20.34 13.03
C GLN A 96 12.65 -19.53 11.76
N VAL A 97 11.62 -19.85 10.97
CA VAL A 97 11.22 -19.05 9.80
C VAL A 97 10.98 -17.60 10.20
N MET A 98 10.22 -17.37 11.28
CA MET A 98 9.94 -16.03 11.78
C MET A 98 11.21 -15.27 12.17
N ARG A 99 12.19 -15.92 12.81
CA ARG A 99 13.45 -15.28 13.19
C ARG A 99 14.30 -14.90 11.97
N LEU A 100 14.39 -15.80 10.99
CA LEU A 100 15.12 -15.56 9.74
C LEU A 100 14.46 -14.43 8.94
N ALA A 101 13.14 -14.51 8.76
CA ALA A 101 12.36 -13.49 8.07
C ALA A 101 12.48 -12.12 8.77
N PHE A 102 12.40 -12.09 10.10
CA PHE A 102 12.53 -10.85 10.86
C PHE A 102 13.91 -10.20 10.68
N ARG A 103 14.99 -11.00 10.76
CA ARG A 103 16.36 -10.51 10.51
C ARG A 103 16.51 -9.93 9.10
N GLU A 104 15.91 -10.59 8.11
CA GLU A 104 15.96 -10.16 6.71
C GLU A 104 15.11 -8.92 6.43
N LEU A 105 13.98 -8.74 7.13
CA LEU A 105 13.22 -7.49 7.04
C LEU A 105 14.02 -6.31 7.63
N LEU A 106 14.72 -6.53 8.75
CA LEU A 106 15.59 -5.51 9.34
C LEU A 106 16.76 -5.14 8.42
N SER A 107 17.39 -6.12 7.75
CA SER A 107 18.49 -5.87 6.81
C SER A 107 18.03 -5.03 5.60
N ARG A 108 16.76 -5.16 5.21
CA ARG A 108 16.10 -4.37 4.16
C ARG A 108 15.60 -3.00 4.62
N GLY A 109 15.90 -2.61 5.86
CA GLY A 109 15.56 -1.29 6.41
C GLY A 109 14.13 -1.18 6.94
N TRP A 110 13.42 -2.29 7.17
CA TRP A 110 12.13 -2.22 7.85
C TRP A 110 12.33 -1.87 9.33
N GLU A 111 11.44 -1.01 9.84
CA GLU A 111 11.39 -0.74 11.27
C GLU A 111 11.06 -2.02 12.05
N ARG A 112 11.69 -2.18 13.22
CA ARG A 112 11.52 -3.34 14.09
C ARG A 112 10.05 -3.64 14.40
N GLN A 113 9.29 -2.59 14.74
CA GLN A 113 7.87 -2.73 15.07
C GLN A 113 7.06 -3.15 13.83
N LYS A 114 7.25 -2.45 12.70
CA LYS A 114 6.62 -2.81 11.42
C LYS A 114 6.88 -4.26 11.02
N ALA A 115 8.12 -4.73 11.14
CA ALA A 115 8.49 -6.10 10.79
C ALA A 115 7.80 -7.13 11.70
N ALA A 116 7.73 -6.86 13.02
CA ALA A 116 7.03 -7.73 13.96
C ALA A 116 5.52 -7.80 13.65
N ASP A 117 4.88 -6.65 13.43
CA ASP A 117 3.45 -6.57 13.16
C ASP A 117 3.06 -7.18 11.80
N ALA A 118 3.91 -7.01 10.79
CA ALA A 118 3.71 -7.62 9.48
C ALA A 118 3.83 -9.15 9.54
N LEU A 119 4.80 -9.68 10.28
CA LEU A 119 4.96 -11.13 10.44
C LEU A 119 3.82 -11.74 11.27
N THR A 120 3.42 -11.11 12.38
CA THR A 120 2.32 -11.60 13.22
C THR A 120 0.98 -11.52 12.53
N SER A 121 0.69 -10.46 11.77
CA SER A 121 -0.55 -10.37 11.00
C SER A 121 -0.64 -11.41 9.87
N ARG A 122 0.51 -11.81 9.29
CA ARG A 122 0.55 -12.78 8.19
C ARG A 122 0.50 -14.22 8.65
N LEU A 123 1.19 -14.54 9.74
CA LEU A 123 1.37 -15.90 10.26
C LEU A 123 0.50 -16.21 11.49
N GLY A 124 -0.07 -15.17 12.11
CA GLY A 124 -0.97 -15.33 13.24
C GLY A 124 -2.25 -16.08 12.84
N PRO A 125 -2.94 -16.68 13.83
CA PRO A 125 -4.23 -17.30 13.58
C PRO A 125 -5.17 -16.26 12.98
N LYS A 126 -5.81 -16.59 11.84
CA LYS A 126 -6.87 -15.74 11.29
C LYS A 126 -7.92 -15.58 12.38
N GLN A 127 -8.03 -14.39 12.95
CA GLN A 127 -9.10 -14.13 13.89
C GLN A 127 -10.43 -14.32 13.15
N PRO A 128 -11.39 -15.08 13.72
CA PRO A 128 -12.72 -15.13 13.14
C PRO A 128 -13.24 -13.69 13.10
N HIS A 129 -13.74 -13.27 11.94
CA HIS A 129 -14.43 -11.99 11.83
C HIS A 129 -15.59 -12.02 12.83
N LEU A 130 -15.46 -11.27 13.92
CA LEU A 130 -16.57 -11.07 14.86
C LEU A 130 -17.71 -10.42 14.06
N PRO A 131 -18.95 -10.95 14.14
CA PRO A 131 -20.09 -10.28 13.52
C PRO A 131 -20.22 -8.85 14.09
N PRO A 132 -20.65 -7.86 13.29
CA PRO A 132 -20.86 -6.51 13.78
C PRO A 132 -21.90 -6.55 14.92
N LEU A 133 -21.58 -5.86 16.02
CA LEU A 133 -22.48 -5.66 17.17
C LEU A 133 -23.67 -4.77 16.78
#